data_AF-A0A523NKG8-F1
#
_entry.id   AF-A0A523NKG8-F1
#
_cell.length_a   1.000
_cell.length_b   1.000
_cell.length_c   1.000
_cell.angle_alpha   90.00
_cell.angle_beta   90.00
_cell.angle_gamma   90.00
#
_symmetry.space_group_name_H-M   'P 1'
#
loop_
_entity.id
_entity.type
_entity.pdbx_description
1 polymer ?
#
loop_
_entity_poly.entity_id
_entity_poly.type
_entity_poly.pdbx_seq_one_letter_code
_entity_poly.pdbx_strand_id
1 'polypeptide(L)'
;MTGGRAKAVVVVLGCVAFTCAAVGCETYRVEYHRRPAFYKSAAVGRLPDRVTLEDGTVLVYSTRGESQVSGDRVSGERFQIREELDDGTIILRAMLPQHVLANTMTCLRNQEYQLIWDQLLSKQTKHSYELHDQGYDQFAAFFAANRLELGATLTRMMLGLSRGESFMENLGGGVILYRFHPRIAAEFDFKTVKVIAEDGGLKLLIIE
;
A
#
# COMPACT_ATOMS: atom_id res chain seq x y z
N MET A 1 32.90 -28.06 86.30
CA MET A 1 31.70 -28.03 87.17
C MET A 1 31.13 -26.61 87.14
N THR A 2 29.90 -26.50 86.65
CA THR A 2 28.92 -25.40 86.85
C THR A 2 29.42 -23.94 86.90
N GLY A 3 29.34 -23.25 85.78
CA GLY A 3 28.98 -21.83 85.69
C GLY A 3 27.84 -21.73 84.68
N GLY A 4 26.79 -20.92 84.81
CA GLY A 4 26.61 -19.68 85.54
C GLY A 4 25.74 -18.82 84.62
N ARG A 5 24.47 -18.61 85.00
CA ARG A 5 23.42 -17.95 84.20
C ARG A 5 23.76 -16.49 83.87
N ALA A 6 23.49 -16.04 82.65
CA ALA A 6 23.20 -14.63 82.36
C ALA A 6 22.27 -14.48 81.15
N LYS A 7 21.40 -13.47 81.26
CA LYS A 7 20.24 -13.14 80.43
C LYS A 7 20.64 -12.69 79.02
N ALA A 8 19.82 -12.99 78.01
CA ALA A 8 19.89 -12.34 76.70
C ALA A 8 18.52 -11.77 76.32
N VAL A 9 18.51 -10.44 76.28
CA VAL A 9 17.48 -9.56 75.75
C VAL A 9 17.27 -9.87 74.26
N VAL A 10 16.01 -10.07 73.86
CA VAL A 10 15.62 -10.22 72.46
C VAL A 10 15.60 -8.84 71.81
N VAL A 11 16.59 -8.57 70.95
CA VAL A 11 16.61 -7.43 70.03
C VAL A 11 16.02 -7.90 68.71
N VAL A 12 14.83 -7.41 68.38
CA VAL A 12 14.20 -7.62 67.06
C VAL A 12 14.76 -6.55 66.11
N LEU A 13 15.67 -6.99 65.23
CA LEU A 13 16.13 -6.25 64.06
C LEU A 13 15.22 -6.67 62.88
N GLY A 14 14.48 -5.73 62.28
CA GLY A 14 13.50 -6.07 61.23
C GLY A 14 13.26 -4.94 60.24
N CYS A 15 14.05 -4.96 59.17
CA CYS A 15 13.78 -4.46 57.81
C CYS A 15 13.27 -3.02 57.61
N VAL A 16 14.24 -2.15 57.31
CA VAL A 16 14.09 -0.90 56.56
C VAL A 16 13.40 -1.18 55.22
N ALA A 17 12.15 -0.73 55.07
CA ALA A 17 11.41 -0.80 53.82
C ALA A 17 11.97 0.23 52.83
N PHE A 18 12.68 -0.29 51.83
CA PHE A 18 13.25 0.40 50.70
C PHE A 18 12.12 0.98 49.84
N THR A 19 11.81 2.27 50.03
CA THR A 19 10.82 3.01 49.23
C THR A 19 11.45 3.34 47.89
N CYS A 20 11.41 2.40 46.95
CA CYS A 20 11.84 2.64 45.57
C CYS A 20 10.95 3.69 44.93
N ALA A 21 11.60 4.77 44.50
CA ALA A 21 11.06 5.88 43.74
C ALA A 21 10.24 5.40 42.52
N ALA A 22 8.93 5.65 42.57
CA ALA A 22 8.11 5.74 41.38
C ALA A 22 8.35 7.12 40.74
N VAL A 23 9.48 7.26 40.03
CA VAL A 23 9.64 8.36 39.07
C VAL A 23 8.76 7.99 37.88
N GLY A 24 7.59 8.63 37.81
CA GLY A 24 6.66 8.47 36.71
C GLY A 24 7.36 8.70 35.38
N CYS A 25 7.30 7.69 34.52
CA CYS A 25 7.58 7.84 33.11
C CYS A 25 6.50 8.78 32.56
N GLU A 26 6.82 10.06 32.38
CA GLU A 26 5.89 11.04 31.84
C GLU A 26 5.60 10.66 30.38
N THR A 27 4.42 10.10 30.13
CA THR A 27 4.00 9.67 28.80
C THR A 27 3.71 10.92 27.96
N TYR A 28 4.70 11.39 27.22
CA TYR A 28 4.49 12.48 26.26
C TYR A 28 3.89 11.91 24.97
N ARG A 29 2.84 12.57 24.48
CA ARG A 29 2.17 12.21 23.24
C ARG A 29 2.90 12.88 22.07
N VAL A 30 3.29 12.10 21.07
CA VAL A 30 3.88 12.64 19.83
C VAL A 30 2.84 12.51 18.72
N GLU A 31 2.46 13.64 18.14
CA GLU A 31 1.53 13.65 17.01
C GLU A 31 2.25 14.08 15.73
N TYR A 32 2.14 13.23 14.71
CA TYR A 32 2.73 13.46 13.40
C TYR A 32 1.68 14.05 12.47
N HIS A 33 1.89 15.29 12.04
CA HIS A 33 0.97 15.98 11.14
C HIS A 33 1.66 16.32 9.84
N ARG A 34 1.00 16.01 8.71
CA ARG A 34 1.45 16.45 7.40
C ARG A 34 1.10 17.92 7.24
N ARG A 35 2.11 18.77 7.10
CA ARG A 35 1.88 20.21 6.95
C ARG A 35 1.15 20.49 5.62
N PRO A 36 -0.03 21.14 5.63
CA PRO A 36 -0.73 21.52 4.41
C PRO A 36 0.12 22.44 3.54
N ALA A 37 0.01 22.30 2.21
CA ALA A 37 0.89 22.97 1.25
C ALA A 37 0.91 24.51 1.38
N PHE A 38 -0.20 25.12 1.82
CA PHE A 38 -0.33 26.57 1.95
C PHE A 38 0.51 27.20 3.07
N TYR A 39 0.95 26.42 4.08
CA TYR A 39 1.77 26.94 5.17
C TYR A 39 3.17 27.36 4.72
N LYS A 40 3.70 26.81 3.62
CA LYS A 40 5.00 27.20 3.07
C LYS A 40 4.97 28.58 2.44
N SER A 41 3.83 29.00 1.89
CA SER A 41 3.66 30.31 1.24
C SER A 41 3.27 31.43 2.19
N ALA A 42 2.69 31.12 3.36
CA ALA A 42 2.21 32.11 4.32
C ALA A 42 3.22 32.45 5.42
N ALA A 43 4.32 31.70 5.54
CA ALA A 43 5.28 31.88 6.64
C ALA A 43 6.38 32.89 6.29
N VAL A 44 6.47 33.96 7.08
CA VAL A 44 7.61 34.89 7.07
C VAL A 44 8.72 34.28 7.95
N GLY A 45 9.47 33.32 7.39
CA GLY A 45 10.64 32.72 8.04
C GLY A 45 10.70 31.18 8.03
N ARG A 46 11.80 30.62 8.58
CA ARG A 46 12.01 29.17 8.67
C ARG A 46 11.12 28.58 9.76
N LEU A 47 10.08 27.86 9.36
CA LEU A 47 9.19 27.18 10.29
C LEU A 47 9.93 26.04 11.00
N PRO A 48 9.78 25.90 12.33
CA PRO A 48 10.38 24.80 13.08
C PRO A 48 9.73 23.47 12.70
N ASP A 49 10.55 22.40 12.65
CA ASP A 49 10.10 21.04 12.37
C ASP A 49 9.54 20.33 13.62
N ARG A 50 9.72 20.92 14.81
CA ARG A 50 9.23 20.41 16.10
C ARG A 50 8.67 21.56 16.95
N VAL A 51 7.47 21.38 17.52
CA VAL A 51 6.82 22.33 18.44
C VAL A 51 6.28 21.55 19.64
N THR A 52 6.63 21.95 20.86
CA THR A 52 6.03 21.38 22.07
C THR A 52 4.88 22.28 22.50
N LEU A 53 3.69 21.69 22.63
CA LEU A 53 2.48 22.36 23.12
C LEU A 53 2.52 22.51 24.65
N GLU A 54 1.67 23.37 25.19
CA GLU A 54 1.60 23.67 26.62
C GLU A 54 1.18 22.47 27.48
N ASP A 55 0.53 21.47 26.88
CA ASP A 55 0.12 20.21 27.49
C ASP A 55 1.23 19.13 27.48
N GLY A 56 2.44 19.49 27.01
CA GLY A 56 3.58 18.57 26.89
C GLY A 56 3.58 17.72 25.60
N THR A 57 2.57 17.86 24.73
CA THR A 57 2.49 17.16 23.44
C THR A 57 3.53 17.71 22.46
N VAL A 58 4.30 16.83 21.82
CA VAL A 58 5.33 17.20 20.85
C VAL A 58 4.81 17.01 19.43
N LEU A 59 4.57 18.11 18.72
CA LEU A 59 4.23 18.14 17.29
C LEU A 59 5.49 18.07 16.43
N VAL A 60 5.59 17.06 15.56
CA VAL A 60 6.68 16.93 14.59
C VAL A 60 6.14 17.05 13.17
N TYR A 61 6.66 18.01 12.41
CA TYR A 61 6.29 18.28 11.03
C TYR A 61 7.37 17.74 10.08
N SER A 62 7.08 16.65 9.35
CA SER A 62 8.01 16.13 8.34
C SER A 62 7.81 16.84 6.99
N THR A 63 8.89 17.40 6.46
CA THR A 63 8.88 18.15 5.18
C THR A 63 9.25 17.27 3.97
N ARG A 64 9.64 16.01 4.21
CA ARG A 64 10.06 15.04 3.19
C ARG A 64 9.24 13.77 3.37
N GLY A 65 8.79 13.16 2.28
CA GLY A 65 7.95 11.96 2.25
C GLY A 65 8.64 10.69 2.74
N GLU A 66 9.27 10.74 3.91
CA GLU A 66 9.83 9.60 4.62
C GLU A 66 9.20 9.62 6.01
N SER A 67 8.18 8.78 6.18
CA SER A 67 7.70 8.42 7.51
C SER A 67 8.80 7.67 8.23
N GLN A 68 9.62 8.37 9.01
CA GLN A 68 10.39 7.73 10.06
C GLN A 68 9.45 7.46 11.24
N VAL A 69 8.90 6.25 11.25
CA VAL A 69 8.13 5.70 12.38
C VAL A 69 9.12 5.39 13.49
N SER A 70 9.10 6.19 14.55
CA SER A 70 9.75 5.85 15.81
C SER A 70 8.72 5.20 16.74
N GLY A 71 8.95 3.94 17.08
CA GLY A 71 8.51 3.35 18.35
C GLY A 71 7.05 2.99 18.53
N ASP A 72 6.49 2.11 17.68
CA ASP A 72 5.75 0.93 18.14
C ASP A 72 5.66 -0.08 16.97
N ARG A 73 6.16 -1.30 17.16
CA ARG A 73 6.18 -2.31 16.10
C ARG A 73 4.83 -3.01 16.03
N VAL A 74 3.81 -2.30 15.53
CA VAL A 74 2.73 -3.00 14.85
C VAL A 74 3.31 -3.42 13.50
N SER A 75 3.69 -4.70 13.40
CA SER A 75 4.03 -5.35 12.14
C SER A 75 2.77 -5.45 11.28
N GLY A 76 2.31 -4.32 10.74
CA GLY A 76 1.36 -4.31 9.65
C GLY A 76 2.10 -4.81 8.41
N GLU A 77 1.72 -5.97 7.90
CA GLU A 77 2.25 -6.46 6.63
C GLU A 77 2.07 -5.37 5.57
N ARG A 78 3.14 -5.08 4.84
CA ARG A 78 3.08 -4.11 3.74
C ARG A 78 2.17 -4.69 2.67
N PHE A 79 1.16 -3.94 2.23
CA PHE A 79 0.31 -4.35 1.13
C PHE A 79 1.15 -4.62 -0.13
N GLN A 80 1.11 -5.86 -0.62
CA GLN A 80 1.75 -6.27 -1.86
C GLN A 80 0.69 -6.51 -2.92
N ILE A 81 0.86 -5.90 -4.10
CA ILE A 81 -0.05 -6.12 -5.24
C ILE A 81 0.11 -7.52 -5.85
N ARG A 82 1.25 -8.15 -5.58
CA ARG A 82 1.60 -9.49 -6.00
C ARG A 82 2.38 -10.14 -4.86
N GLU A 83 1.84 -11.24 -4.35
CA GLU A 83 2.38 -12.00 -3.23
C GLU A 83 2.64 -13.42 -3.71
N GLU A 84 3.81 -13.96 -3.41
CA GLU A 84 4.16 -15.36 -3.67
C GLU A 84 4.20 -16.06 -2.31
N LEU A 85 3.33 -17.06 -2.14
CA LEU A 85 3.25 -17.86 -0.92
C LEU A 85 4.37 -18.91 -0.89
N ASP A 86 4.58 -19.51 0.28
CA ASP A 86 5.61 -20.54 0.49
C ASP A 86 5.47 -21.78 -0.42
N ASP A 87 4.26 -22.04 -0.94
CA ASP A 87 3.96 -23.14 -1.86
C ASP A 87 4.12 -22.77 -3.35
N GLY A 88 4.54 -21.53 -3.65
CA GLY A 88 4.66 -20.99 -5.00
C GLY A 88 3.35 -20.44 -5.59
N THR A 89 2.25 -20.45 -4.83
CA THR A 89 0.99 -19.82 -5.24
C THR A 89 1.16 -18.32 -5.32
N ILE A 90 0.78 -17.73 -6.46
CA ILE A 90 0.80 -16.28 -6.65
C ILE A 90 -0.59 -15.72 -6.39
N ILE A 91 -0.68 -14.70 -5.55
CA ILE A 91 -1.90 -13.92 -5.27
C ILE A 91 -1.73 -12.50 -5.80
N LEU A 92 -2.66 -12.09 -6.66
CA LEU A 92 -2.75 -10.72 -7.19
C LEU A 92 -3.79 -9.92 -6.42
N ARG A 93 -3.40 -8.74 -5.95
CA ARG A 93 -4.27 -7.79 -5.25
C ARG A 93 -4.27 -6.44 -5.98
N ALA A 94 -5.45 -5.93 -6.30
CA ALA A 94 -5.60 -4.67 -6.99
C ALA A 94 -6.64 -3.76 -6.32
N MET A 95 -6.17 -2.91 -5.41
CA MET A 95 -7.00 -1.88 -4.76
C MET A 95 -7.02 -0.53 -5.50
N LEU A 96 -6.05 -0.32 -6.40
CA LEU A 96 -5.95 0.89 -7.22
C LEU A 96 -5.92 0.50 -8.70
N PRO A 97 -6.42 1.36 -9.60
CA PRO A 97 -6.40 1.08 -11.03
C PRO A 97 -4.99 0.76 -11.57
N GLN A 98 -3.97 1.46 -11.06
CA GLN A 98 -2.57 1.23 -11.41
C GLN A 98 -2.08 -0.17 -11.00
N HIS A 99 -2.64 -0.76 -9.94
CA HIS A 99 -2.30 -2.12 -9.53
C HIS A 99 -2.79 -3.14 -10.56
N VAL A 100 -3.95 -2.91 -11.18
CA VAL A 100 -4.45 -3.74 -12.28
C VAL A 100 -3.46 -3.69 -13.44
N LEU A 101 -3.10 -2.50 -13.92
CA LEU A 101 -2.16 -2.34 -15.03
C LEU A 101 -0.79 -2.97 -14.73
N ALA A 102 -0.25 -2.76 -13.52
CA ALA A 102 1.03 -3.31 -13.10
C ALA A 102 1.03 -4.84 -13.00
N ASN A 103 -0.02 -5.43 -12.42
CA ASN A 103 -0.19 -6.88 -12.35
C ASN A 103 -0.40 -7.48 -13.75
N THR A 104 -1.23 -6.88 -14.59
CA THR A 104 -1.42 -7.31 -15.99
C THR A 104 -0.09 -7.29 -16.72
N MET A 105 0.68 -6.20 -16.62
CA MET A 105 1.99 -6.07 -17.26
C MET A 105 2.99 -7.15 -16.78
N THR A 106 3.00 -7.43 -15.47
CA THR A 106 3.88 -8.45 -14.89
C THR A 106 3.50 -9.84 -15.41
N CYS A 107 2.21 -10.18 -15.37
CA CYS A 107 1.72 -11.47 -15.85
C CYS A 107 1.95 -11.63 -17.36
N LEU A 108 1.72 -10.57 -18.14
CA LEU A 108 2.00 -10.53 -19.58
C LEU A 108 3.47 -10.77 -19.89
N ARG A 109 4.38 -10.14 -19.12
CA ARG A 109 5.83 -10.36 -19.25
C ARG A 109 6.23 -11.78 -18.85
N ASN A 110 5.57 -12.38 -17.87
CA ASN A 110 5.89 -13.73 -17.40
C ASN A 110 5.11 -14.84 -18.15
N GLN A 111 4.20 -14.47 -19.05
CA GLN A 111 3.28 -15.40 -19.74
C GLN A 111 2.34 -16.15 -18.80
N GLU A 112 1.97 -15.52 -17.69
CA GLU A 112 1.06 -16.04 -16.66
C GLU A 112 -0.39 -15.71 -17.01
N TYR A 113 -0.85 -16.08 -18.21
CA TYR A 113 -2.20 -15.71 -18.69
C TYR A 113 -3.31 -16.30 -17.82
N GLN A 114 -3.11 -17.53 -17.33
CA GLN A 114 -4.02 -18.17 -16.37
C GLN A 114 -4.24 -17.30 -15.13
N LEU A 115 -3.18 -16.66 -14.63
CA LEU A 115 -3.25 -15.81 -13.45
C LEU A 115 -4.08 -14.54 -13.71
N ILE A 116 -3.96 -13.97 -14.91
CA ILE A 116 -4.83 -12.86 -15.34
C ILE A 116 -6.28 -13.34 -15.40
N TRP A 117 -6.54 -14.47 -16.07
CA TRP A 117 -7.88 -15.04 -16.25
C TRP A 117 -8.59 -15.38 -14.93
N ASP A 118 -7.86 -15.90 -13.96
CA ASP A 118 -8.45 -16.35 -12.69
C ASP A 118 -8.60 -15.22 -11.67
N GLN A 119 -7.63 -14.31 -11.60
CA GLN A 119 -7.55 -13.36 -10.49
C GLN A 119 -7.73 -11.90 -10.90
N LEU A 120 -7.51 -11.54 -12.16
CA LEU A 120 -7.46 -10.14 -12.58
C LEU A 120 -8.54 -9.75 -13.58
N LEU A 121 -8.99 -10.68 -14.43
CA LEU A 121 -10.04 -10.44 -15.41
C LEU A 121 -11.41 -10.24 -14.73
N SER A 122 -12.21 -9.31 -15.24
CA SER A 122 -13.55 -9.08 -14.73
C SER A 122 -14.47 -10.26 -15.01
N LYS A 123 -15.48 -10.44 -14.17
CA LYS A 123 -16.50 -11.49 -14.37
C LYS A 123 -17.24 -11.30 -15.69
N GLN A 124 -17.56 -10.04 -16.04
CA GLN A 124 -18.22 -9.70 -17.29
C GLN A 124 -17.41 -10.16 -18.51
N THR A 125 -16.11 -9.87 -18.53
CA THR A 125 -15.26 -10.20 -19.68
C THR A 125 -15.00 -11.70 -19.75
N LYS A 126 -14.77 -12.33 -18.60
CA LYS A 126 -14.64 -13.79 -18.51
C LYS A 126 -15.88 -14.50 -19.09
N HIS A 127 -17.07 -14.07 -18.68
CA HIS A 127 -18.33 -14.58 -19.22
C HIS A 127 -18.44 -14.39 -20.74
N SER A 128 -18.00 -13.23 -21.27
CA SER A 128 -18.01 -12.98 -22.71
C SER A 128 -17.14 -13.97 -23.50
N TYR A 129 -15.96 -14.33 -22.97
CA TYR A 129 -15.11 -15.35 -23.59
C TYR A 129 -15.72 -16.75 -23.49
N GLU A 130 -16.34 -17.07 -22.36
CA GLU A 130 -17.00 -18.38 -22.13
C GLU A 130 -18.20 -18.61 -23.06
N LEU A 131 -18.89 -17.55 -23.50
CA LEU A 131 -20.00 -17.64 -24.45
C LEU A 131 -19.58 -18.04 -25.88
N HIS A 132 -18.29 -18.06 -26.21
CA HIS A 132 -17.78 -18.33 -27.56
C HIS A 132 -17.09 -19.70 -27.67
N ASP A 133 -17.39 -20.63 -26.75
CA ASP A 133 -16.91 -22.02 -26.66
C ASP A 133 -15.39 -22.22 -26.54
N GLN A 134 -14.60 -21.14 -26.62
CA GLN A 134 -13.14 -21.19 -26.50
C GLN A 134 -12.62 -20.56 -25.19
N GLY A 135 -13.44 -19.79 -24.48
CA GLY A 135 -13.17 -19.35 -23.10
C GLY A 135 -11.74 -18.87 -22.86
N TYR A 136 -11.05 -19.57 -21.95
CA TYR A 136 -9.66 -19.28 -21.61
C TYR A 136 -8.70 -19.39 -22.80
N ASP A 137 -8.87 -20.38 -23.69
CA ASP A 137 -7.92 -20.60 -24.79
C ASP A 137 -7.95 -19.43 -25.78
N GLN A 138 -9.13 -18.87 -26.06
CA GLN A 138 -9.26 -17.67 -26.87
C GLN A 138 -8.61 -16.46 -26.20
N PHE A 139 -8.84 -16.28 -24.89
CA PHE A 139 -8.23 -15.23 -24.11
C PHE A 139 -6.69 -15.33 -24.12
N ALA A 140 -6.16 -16.51 -23.83
CA ALA A 140 -4.73 -16.77 -23.79
C ALA A 140 -4.09 -16.59 -25.17
N ALA A 141 -4.75 -17.05 -26.24
CA ALA A 141 -4.30 -16.85 -27.61
C ALA A 141 -4.24 -15.36 -27.98
N PHE A 142 -5.25 -14.57 -27.61
CA PHE A 142 -5.25 -13.12 -27.82
C PHE A 142 -4.10 -12.43 -27.07
N PHE A 143 -3.93 -12.72 -25.77
CA PHE A 143 -2.85 -12.14 -24.97
C PHE A 143 -1.45 -12.54 -25.47
N ALA A 144 -1.30 -13.79 -25.91
CA ALA A 144 -0.04 -14.29 -26.46
C ALA A 144 0.28 -13.63 -27.82
N ALA A 145 -0.71 -13.52 -28.71
CA ALA A 145 -0.53 -12.96 -30.04
C ALA A 145 -0.20 -11.46 -30.02
N ASN A 146 -0.72 -10.73 -29.02
CA ASN A 146 -0.59 -9.27 -28.91
C ASN A 146 0.35 -8.83 -27.77
N ARG A 147 1.25 -9.73 -27.32
CA ARG A 147 2.02 -9.52 -26.08
C ARG A 147 2.89 -8.26 -26.12
N LEU A 148 3.50 -7.96 -27.26
CA LEU A 148 4.41 -6.83 -27.40
C LEU A 148 3.63 -5.51 -27.40
N GLU A 149 2.53 -5.47 -28.14
CA GLU A 149 1.65 -4.34 -28.35
C GLU A 149 0.91 -4.00 -27.05
N LEU A 150 0.34 -5.00 -26.37
CA LEU A 150 -0.27 -4.85 -25.05
C LEU A 150 0.77 -4.35 -24.03
N GLY A 151 1.99 -4.89 -24.07
CA GLY A 151 3.07 -4.46 -23.18
C GLY A 151 3.50 -3.02 -23.41
N ALA A 152 3.58 -2.59 -24.68
CA ALA A 152 3.87 -1.22 -25.06
C ALA A 152 2.76 -0.27 -24.60
N THR A 153 1.50 -0.63 -24.83
CA THR A 153 0.33 0.16 -24.39
C THR A 153 0.31 0.32 -22.87
N LEU A 154 0.40 -0.76 -22.11
CA LEU A 154 0.37 -0.70 -20.63
C LEU A 154 1.53 0.15 -20.09
N THR A 155 2.75 -0.06 -20.61
CA THR A 155 3.92 0.71 -20.21
C THR A 155 3.73 2.19 -20.49
N ARG A 156 3.28 2.54 -21.71
CA ARG A 156 3.09 3.94 -22.09
C ARG A 156 1.98 4.59 -21.28
N MET A 157 0.87 3.90 -21.01
CA MET A 157 -0.22 4.41 -20.19
C MET A 157 0.25 4.72 -18.76
N MET A 158 0.96 3.79 -18.13
CA MET A 158 1.46 3.98 -16.76
C MET A 158 2.42 5.17 -16.65
N LEU A 159 3.33 5.34 -17.62
CA LEU A 159 4.26 6.47 -17.63
C LEU A 159 3.59 7.79 -18.04
N GLY A 160 2.62 7.72 -18.96
CA GLY A 160 1.97 8.86 -19.60
C GLY A 160 1.04 9.66 -18.67
N LEU A 161 0.54 9.06 -17.59
CA LEU A 161 -0.30 9.76 -16.60
C LEU A 161 0.39 10.98 -15.99
N SER A 162 1.70 10.87 -15.71
CA SER A 162 2.50 11.97 -15.15
C SER A 162 2.86 13.05 -16.18
N ARG A 163 2.78 12.71 -17.47
CA ARG A 163 3.26 13.53 -18.60
C ARG A 163 2.13 14.16 -19.42
N GLY A 164 0.87 13.92 -19.04
CA GLY A 164 -0.30 14.38 -19.80
C GLY A 164 -0.50 13.66 -21.13
N GLU A 165 0.14 12.51 -21.31
CA GLU A 165 0.06 11.67 -22.51
C GLU A 165 -1.01 10.59 -22.37
N SER A 166 -1.47 10.33 -21.15
CA SER A 166 -2.55 9.41 -20.83
C SER A 166 -3.46 10.02 -19.78
N PHE A 167 -4.75 9.73 -19.88
CA PHE A 167 -5.78 10.25 -18.99
C PHE A 167 -6.51 9.10 -18.32
N MET A 168 -6.95 9.37 -17.10
CA MET A 168 -7.81 8.50 -16.33
C MET A 168 -9.14 9.20 -16.14
N GLU A 169 -10.23 8.55 -16.55
CA GLU A 169 -11.59 9.07 -16.48
C GLU A 169 -12.48 8.08 -15.76
N ASN A 170 -13.37 8.57 -14.90
CA ASN A 170 -14.39 7.74 -14.27
C ASN A 170 -15.64 7.77 -15.15
N LEU A 171 -16.06 6.62 -15.66
CA LEU A 171 -17.21 6.49 -16.54
C LEU A 171 -18.53 6.23 -15.78
N GLY A 172 -18.48 6.18 -14.45
CA GLY A 172 -19.60 5.74 -13.61
C GLY A 172 -19.69 4.22 -13.52
N GLY A 173 -20.59 3.72 -12.66
CA GLY A 173 -20.79 2.28 -12.48
C GLY A 173 -19.55 1.51 -11.96
N GLY A 174 -18.59 2.21 -11.34
CA GLY A 174 -17.32 1.61 -10.91
C GLY A 174 -16.31 1.39 -12.03
N VAL A 175 -16.57 1.88 -13.24
CA VAL A 175 -15.67 1.75 -14.40
C VAL A 175 -14.74 2.95 -14.50
N ILE A 176 -13.45 2.67 -14.66
CA ILE A 176 -12.40 3.66 -14.86
C ILE A 176 -11.73 3.38 -16.21
N LEU A 177 -11.67 4.39 -17.06
CA LEU A 177 -11.06 4.36 -18.37
C LEU A 177 -9.69 5.01 -18.33
N TYR A 178 -8.68 4.28 -18.79
CA TYR A 178 -7.43 4.82 -19.26
C TYR A 178 -7.49 5.01 -20.77
N ARG A 179 -7.03 6.17 -21.25
CA ARG A 179 -6.89 6.43 -22.68
C ARG A 179 -5.68 7.29 -22.97
N PHE A 180 -5.13 7.16 -24.16
CA PHE A 180 -4.10 8.07 -24.63
C PHE A 180 -4.64 9.47 -24.97
N HIS A 181 -3.75 10.46 -24.95
CA HIS A 181 -4.00 11.74 -25.60
C HIS A 181 -4.16 11.50 -27.12
N PRO A 182 -5.11 12.16 -27.80
CA PRO A 182 -5.36 11.95 -29.23
C PRO A 182 -4.12 12.06 -30.13
N ARG A 183 -3.16 12.91 -29.75
CA ARG A 183 -1.89 13.10 -30.49
C ARG A 183 -1.03 11.84 -30.60
N ILE A 184 -1.02 10.98 -29.58
CA ILE A 184 -0.17 9.78 -29.57
C ILE A 184 -0.99 8.50 -29.75
N ALA A 185 -2.31 8.57 -29.61
CA ALA A 185 -3.18 7.40 -29.68
C ALA A 185 -3.09 6.65 -31.02
N ALA A 186 -2.70 7.33 -32.11
CA ALA A 186 -2.53 6.72 -33.42
C ALA A 186 -1.30 5.79 -33.53
N GLU A 187 -0.35 5.87 -32.58
CA GLU A 187 0.87 5.06 -32.55
C GLU A 187 0.65 3.68 -31.91
N PHE A 188 -0.54 3.43 -31.35
CA PHE A 188 -0.85 2.22 -30.59
C PHE A 188 -2.07 1.51 -31.17
N ASP A 189 -1.96 0.19 -31.31
CA ASP A 189 -3.08 -0.67 -31.69
C ASP A 189 -4.15 -0.69 -30.60
N PHE A 190 -3.72 -0.80 -29.34
CA PHE A 190 -4.58 -0.69 -28.16
C PHE A 190 -4.50 0.71 -27.55
N LYS A 191 -5.63 1.41 -27.51
CA LYS A 191 -5.72 2.85 -27.20
C LYS A 191 -6.32 3.14 -25.84
N THR A 192 -7.01 2.16 -25.28
CA THR A 192 -7.79 2.25 -24.06
C THR A 192 -7.64 1.01 -23.20
N VAL A 193 -7.69 1.22 -21.89
CA VAL A 193 -7.77 0.14 -20.90
C VAL A 193 -8.87 0.52 -19.92
N LYS A 194 -9.89 -0.33 -19.78
CA LYS A 194 -10.94 -0.13 -18.79
C LYS A 194 -10.71 -1.09 -17.63
N VAL A 195 -10.89 -0.58 -16.42
CA VAL A 195 -10.93 -1.36 -15.18
C VAL A 195 -12.26 -1.16 -14.49
N ILE A 196 -12.71 -2.15 -13.74
CA ILE A 196 -14.01 -2.13 -13.06
C ILE A 196 -13.87 -2.55 -11.61
N ALA A 197 -14.65 -1.94 -10.72
CA ALA A 197 -14.75 -2.35 -9.33
C ALA A 197 -15.63 -3.61 -9.18
N GLU A 198 -15.04 -4.71 -8.71
CA GLU A 198 -15.70 -5.99 -8.48
C GLU A 198 -15.12 -6.67 -7.24
N ASP A 199 -15.97 -7.35 -6.45
CA ASP A 199 -15.56 -8.19 -5.30
C ASP A 199 -14.62 -7.50 -4.29
N GLY A 200 -14.81 -6.19 -4.05
CA GLY A 200 -13.99 -5.42 -3.11
C GLY A 200 -12.60 -5.02 -3.64
N GLY A 201 -12.31 -5.27 -4.91
CA GLY A 201 -11.11 -4.82 -5.60
C GLY A 201 -11.41 -4.26 -6.99
N LEU A 202 -10.37 -4.09 -7.80
CA LEU A 202 -10.46 -3.68 -9.19
C LEU A 202 -10.01 -4.82 -10.11
N LYS A 203 -10.71 -4.96 -11.23
CA LYS A 203 -10.48 -5.98 -12.24
C LYS A 203 -10.23 -5.34 -13.60
N LEU A 204 -9.48 -6.04 -14.44
CA LEU A 204 -9.31 -5.70 -15.84
C LEU A 204 -10.63 -5.99 -16.56
N LEU A 205 -11.29 -4.93 -17.04
CA LEU A 205 -12.50 -5.08 -17.84
C LEU A 205 -12.09 -5.40 -19.27
N ILE A 206 -11.39 -4.50 -19.95
CA ILE A 206 -11.02 -4.71 -21.36
C ILE A 206 -9.82 -3.86 -21.75
N ILE A 207 -9.09 -4.31 -22.78
CA ILE A 207 -8.03 -3.56 -23.45
C ILE A 207 -8.42 -3.49 -24.93
N GLU A 208 -8.55 -2.28 -25.47
CA GLU A 208 -9.04 -1.99 -26.83
C GLU A 208 -8.23 -0.89 -27.47
#